data_AF-A0A9D6G2U2-F1
#
_entry.id   AF-A0A9D6G2U2-F1
#
_cell.length_a   1.000
_cell.length_b   1.000
_cell.length_c   1.000
_cell.angle_alpha   90.00
_cell.angle_beta   90.00
_cell.angle_gamma   90.00
#
_symmetry.space_group_name_H-M   'P 1'
#
loop_
_entity.id
_entity.type
_entity.pdbx_description
1 polymer ?
#
loop_
_entity_poly.entity_id
_entity_poly.type
_entity_poly.pdbx_seq_one_letter_code
_entity_poly.pdbx_strand_id
1 'polypeptide(L)' 'MKFEDGMSDLEGIVERLETAELPLEDALALFEKGIGLVRELSKQLDEVERKLEALTRGAGGEAQLREMEEPKRED' A
#
# COMPACT_ATOMS: atom_id res chain seq x y z
N MET A 1 -4.43 -6.19 11.02
CA MET A 1 -3.45 -7.28 10.76
C MET A 1 -2.05 -6.73 10.94
N LYS A 2 -0.99 -7.55 10.99
CA LYS A 2 0.38 -7.00 10.85
C LYS A 2 0.64 -6.65 9.38
N PHE A 3 1.46 -5.65 9.15
CA PHE A 3 1.78 -5.20 7.79
C PHE A 3 2.44 -6.31 6.97
N GLU A 4 3.38 -7.04 7.58
CA GLU A 4 4.13 -8.13 6.95
C GLU A 4 3.21 -9.28 6.54
N ASP A 5 2.24 -9.63 7.40
CA ASP A 5 1.24 -10.66 7.09
C ASP A 5 0.39 -10.23 5.89
N GLY A 6 0.00 -8.96 5.81
CA GLY A 6 -0.80 -8.45 4.70
C GLY A 6 -0.04 -8.31 3.39
N MET A 7 1.25 -7.99 3.44
CA MET A 7 2.13 -8.04 2.28
C MET A 7 2.30 -9.47 1.77
N SER A 8 2.52 -10.44 2.66
CA SER A 8 2.63 -11.85 2.27
C SER A 8 1.32 -12.37 1.65
N ASP A 9 0.17 -11.98 2.19
CA ASP A 9 -1.14 -12.31 1.61
C ASP A 9 -1.32 -11.68 0.21
N LEU A 10 -0.86 -10.45 0.02
CA LEU A 10 -0.94 -9.75 -1.27
C LEU A 10 -0.03 -10.40 -2.32
N GLU A 11 1.20 -10.76 -1.96
CA GLU A 11 2.13 -11.51 -2.82
C GLU A 11 1.51 -12.83 -3.29
N GLY A 12 0.94 -13.60 -2.36
CA GLY A 12 0.26 -14.85 -2.70
C GLY A 12 -0.98 -14.66 -3.59
N ILE A 13 -1.67 -13.53 -3.51
CA ILE A 13 -2.76 -13.20 -4.45
C ILE A 13 -2.19 -12.92 -5.84
N VAL A 14 -1.11 -12.15 -5.95
CA VAL A 14 -0.46 -11.84 -7.23
C VAL A 14 0.03 -13.12 -7.91
N GLU A 15 0.74 -13.99 -7.19
CA GLU A 15 1.21 -15.27 -7.72
C GLU A 15 0.06 -16.13 -8.28
N ARG A 16 -1.08 -16.14 -7.57
CA ARG A 16 -2.26 -16.89 -8.03
C ARG A 16 -2.91 -16.26 -9.26
N LEU A 17 -2.96 -14.93 -9.34
CA LEU A 17 -3.48 -14.21 -10.51
C LEU A 17 -2.62 -14.41 -11.75
N GLU A 18 -1.33 -14.67 -11.59
CA GLU A 18 -0.40 -14.97 -12.70
C GLU A 18 -0.54 -16.40 -13.25
N THR A 19 -1.35 -17.24 -12.61
CA THR A 19 -1.57 -18.63 -13.05
C THR A 19 -2.51 -18.69 -14.26
N ALA A 20 -2.04 -19.27 -15.37
CA ALA A 20 -2.72 -19.27 -16.66
C ALA A 20 -4.08 -20.00 -16.72
N GLU A 21 -4.38 -20.88 -15.75
CA GLU A 21 -5.61 -21.70 -15.71
C GLU A 21 -6.65 -21.22 -14.68
N LEU A 22 -6.49 -20.00 -14.14
CA LEU A 22 -7.42 -19.46 -13.15
C LEU A 22 -8.78 -19.12 -13.79
N PRO A 23 -9.91 -19.66 -13.28
CA PRO A 23 -11.24 -19.29 -13.74
C PRO A 23 -11.49 -17.79 -13.56
N LEU A 24 -12.25 -17.18 -14.48
CA LEU A 24 -12.52 -15.73 -14.46
C LEU A 24 -13.15 -15.24 -13.15
N GLU A 25 -14.10 -16.01 -12.61
CA GLU A 25 -14.79 -15.69 -11.36
C GLU A 25 -13.80 -15.67 -10.17
N ASP A 26 -12.88 -16.63 -10.14
CA ASP A 26 -11.83 -16.70 -9.11
C ASP A 26 -10.81 -15.57 -9.28
N ALA A 27 -10.47 -15.21 -10.51
CA ALA A 27 -9.59 -14.08 -10.82
C ALA A 27 -10.20 -12.76 -10.35
N LEU A 28 -11.50 -12.55 -10.59
CA LEU A 28 -12.22 -11.36 -10.11
C LEU A 28 -12.24 -11.31 -8.57
N ALA A 29 -12.55 -12.43 -7.91
CA ALA A 29 -12.56 -12.50 -6.45
C ALA A 29 -11.17 -12.21 -5.83
N LEU A 30 -10.11 -12.77 -6.43
CA LEU A 30 -8.73 -12.51 -5.99
C LEU A 30 -8.33 -11.05 -6.23
N PHE A 31 -8.71 -10.46 -7.36
CA PHE A 31 -8.44 -9.06 -7.66
C PHE A 31 -9.13 -8.13 -6.65
N GLU A 32 -10.42 -8.35 -6.37
CA GLU A 32 -11.16 -7.57 -5.37
C GLU A 32 -10.52 -7.68 -3.98
N LYS A 33 -10.12 -8.90 -3.58
CA LYS A 33 -9.40 -9.13 -2.32
C LYS A 33 -8.07 -8.38 -2.30
N GLY A 34 -7.30 -8.42 -3.39
CA GLY A 34 -6.03 -7.72 -3.54
C GLY A 34 -6.18 -6.21 -3.39
N ILE A 35 -7.17 -5.60 -4.05
CA ILE A 35 -7.47 -4.17 -3.90
C ILE A 35 -7.86 -3.82 -2.45
N GLY A 36 -8.62 -4.68 -1.78
CA GLY A 36 -8.93 -4.52 -0.36
C GLY A 36 -7.68 -4.49 0.52
N LEU A 37 -6.76 -5.44 0.31
CA LEU A 37 -5.49 -5.51 1.05
C LEU A 37 -4.61 -4.29 0.78
N VAL A 38 -4.47 -3.86 -0.47
CA VAL A 38 -3.70 -2.66 -0.82
C VAL A 38 -4.21 -1.44 -0.06
N ARG A 39 -5.54 -1.23 -0.04
CA ARG A 39 -6.14 -0.10 0.68
C ARG A 39 -5.85 -0.14 2.18
N GLU A 40 -5.93 -1.32 2.79
CA GLU A 40 -5.66 -1.49 4.22
C GLU A 40 -4.17 -1.27 4.54
N LEU A 41 -3.26 -1.78 3.71
CA LEU A 41 -1.82 -1.59 3.87
C LEU A 41 -1.42 -0.12 3.68
N SER A 42 -1.97 0.57 2.68
CA SER A 42 -1.77 2.00 2.48
C SER A 42 -2.22 2.80 3.71
N LYS A 43 -3.41 2.49 4.25
CA LYS A 43 -3.91 3.16 5.46
C LYS A 43 -2.98 2.96 6.66
N GLN A 44 -2.41 1.77 6.84
CA GLN A 44 -1.44 1.53 7.91
C GLN A 44 -0.17 2.38 7.74
N LEU A 45 0.33 2.54 6.51
CA LEU A 45 1.47 3.41 6.23
C LEU A 45 1.15 4.88 6.52
N ASP A 46 -0.01 5.36 6.08
CA ASP A 46 -0.47 6.73 6.36
C ASP A 46 -0.54 7.02 7.87
N GLU A 47 -1.02 6.05 8.66
CA GLU A 47 -1.07 6.17 10.12
C GLU A 47 0.32 6.24 10.75
N VAL A 48 1.28 5.48 10.21
CA VAL A 48 2.68 5.53 10.66
C VAL A 48 3.32 6.87 10.30
N GLU A 49 3.12 7.35 9.07
CA GLU A 49 3.62 8.64 8.60
C GLU A 49 3.10 9.78 9.48
N ARG A 50 1.78 9.84 9.73
CA ARG A 50 1.18 10.85 10.62
C ARG A 50 1.77 10.83 12.04
N LYS A 51 2.05 9.64 12.57
CA LYS A 51 2.70 9.50 13.89
C LYS A 51 4.13 10.04 13.86
N LEU A 52 4.89 9.73 12.81
CA LEU A 52 6.25 10.26 12.62
C LEU A 52 6.21 11.79 12.50
N GLU A 53 5.30 12.34 11.71
CA GLU A 53 5.12 13.79 11.59
C GLU A 53 4.77 14.47 12.92
N ALA A 54 3.92 13.86 13.74
CA ALA A 54 3.58 14.40 15.06
C ALA A 54 4.78 14.41 16.01
N LEU A 55 5.60 13.34 15.96
CA LEU A 55 6.83 13.23 16.76
C LEU A 55 7.90 14.23 16.32
N THR A 56 8.10 14.41 15.01
CA THR A 56 9.10 15.36 14.48
C THR A 56 8.68 16.81 14.72
N ARG A 57 7.38 17.14 14.58
CA ARG A 57 6.86 18.48 14.93
C ARG A 57 6.98 18.80 16.42
N GLY A 58 6.89 17.79 17.30
CA GLY A 58 7.05 17.95 18.74
C GLY A 58 8.51 18.09 19.23
N ALA A 59 9.50 17.67 18.43
CA ALA A 59 10.90 17.59 18.86
C ALA A 59 11.77 18.82 18.54
N GLY A 60 11.32 19.75 17.68
CA GLY A 60 12.11 20.95 17.39
C GLY A 60 11.87 21.62 16.05
N GLY A 61 10.60 21.85 15.69
CA GLY A 61 10.21 22.88 14.71
C GLY A 61 11.00 22.93 13.40
N GLU A 62 10.64 22.09 12.45
CA GLU A 62 10.49 22.39 11.00
C GLU A 62 10.23 21.06 10.28
N ALA A 63 8.94 20.76 10.06
CA ALA A 63 8.57 19.62 9.22
C ALA A 63 8.82 19.98 7.75
N GLN A 64 9.89 19.45 7.17
CA GLN A 64 10.03 19.33 5.72
C GLN A 64 9.93 17.86 5.33
N LEU A 65 8.70 17.34 5.26
CA LEU A 65 8.42 16.26 4.33
C LEU A 65 8.29 16.95 2.97
N ARG A 66 9.39 16.97 2.24
CA ARG A 66 9.42 17.46 0.87
C ARG A 66 8.44 16.60 0.09
N GLU A 67 7.40 17.24 -0.45
CA GLU A 67 6.49 16.64 -1.43
C GLU A 67 7.33 15.84 -2.42
N MET A 68 7.07 14.54 -2.55
CA MET A 68 7.63 13.76 -3.65
C MET A 68 7.09 14.41 -4.93
N GLU A 69 7.89 15.25 -5.58
CA GLU A 69 7.56 15.80 -6.88
C GLU A 69 7.34 14.63 -7.83
N GLU A 70 6.09 14.43 -8.27
CA GLU A 70 5.82 13.57 -9.40
C GLU A 70 6.67 14.08 -10.58
N PRO A 71 7.46 13.22 -11.26
CA PRO A 71 8.09 13.65 -12.49
C PRO A 71 6.98 14.00 -13.46
N LYS A 72 6.85 15.29 -13.77
CA LYS A 72 5.97 15.79 -14.84
C LYS A 72 6.29 14.96 -16.08
N ARG A 73 5.32 14.17 -16.54
CA ARG A 73 5.36 13.63 -17.90
C ARG A 73 5.21 14.83 -18.81
N GLU A 74 6.30 15.26 -19.45
CA GLU A 74 6.23 16.11 -20.62
C GLU A 74 5.56 15.30 -21.75
N ASP A 75 4.69 15.98 -22.51
CA ASP A 75 3.79 15.43 -23.54
C ASP A 75 4.47 14.54 -24.61
#